data_AF-A0A972JTL8-F1
#
_entry.id   AF-A0A972JTL8-F1
#
_cell.length_a   1.000
_cell.length_b   1.000
_cell.length_c   1.000
_cell.angle_alpha   90.00
_cell.angle_beta   90.00
_cell.angle_gamma   90.00
#
_symmetry.space_group_name_H-M   'P 1'
#
loop_
_entity.id
_entity.type
_entity.pdbx_description
1 polymer ?
#
loop_
_entity_poly.entity_id
_entity_poly.type
_entity_poly.pdbx_seq_one_letter_code
_entity_poly.pdbx_strand_id
1 'polypeptide(L)'
;MALLATSDELVEELQTSDVLVLSVPIYNFSVPATLKAYIDLVDRAGVTFRYGENGPVGLLKDRKTYVVVTSGGIPLGSDFDDVSGYVRQVLAFLGITDVEFVAADQLARDPEAAVMTARQQIGESLEQVAVAV
;
A
#
# COMPACT_ATOMS: atom_id res chain seq x y z
N MET A 1 -7.87 22.72 13.65
CA MET A 1 -6.46 22.71 14.06
C MET A 1 -5.98 21.31 14.45
N ALA A 2 -6.73 20.53 15.26
CA ALA A 2 -6.35 19.15 15.60
C ALA A 2 -6.21 18.18 14.40
N LEU A 3 -7.15 18.21 13.43
CA LEU A 3 -7.08 17.33 12.25
C LEU A 3 -5.87 17.61 11.35
N LEU A 4 -5.44 18.88 11.27
CA LEU A 4 -4.25 19.26 10.51
C LEU A 4 -2.99 18.74 11.19
N ALA A 5 -2.90 18.86 12.52
CA ALA A 5 -1.78 18.31 13.29
C ALA A 5 -1.65 16.80 13.11
N THR A 6 -2.77 16.06 13.20
CA THR A 6 -2.77 14.61 12.90
C THR A 6 -2.32 14.31 11.48
N SER A 7 -2.76 15.10 10.50
CA SER A 7 -2.29 14.95 9.11
C SER A 7 -0.79 15.24 8.96
N ASP A 8 -0.27 16.28 9.62
CA ASP A 8 1.16 16.60 9.59
C ASP A 8 2.00 15.45 10.19
N GLU A 9 1.56 14.87 11.33
CA GLU A 9 2.21 13.70 11.95
C GLU A 9 2.24 12.48 11.02
N LEU A 10 1.11 12.15 10.38
CA LEU A 10 1.03 11.00 9.46
C LEU A 10 1.87 11.20 8.20
N VAL A 11 1.94 12.44 7.70
CA VAL A 11 2.81 12.80 6.58
C VAL A 11 4.29 12.65 6.97
N GLU A 12 4.68 13.13 8.14
CA GLU A 12 6.05 13.03 8.63
C GLU A 12 6.48 11.57 8.81
N GLU A 13 5.63 10.74 9.42
CA GLU A 13 5.84 9.30 9.54
C GLU A 13 6.06 8.67 8.14
N LEU A 14 5.21 9.01 7.18
CA LEU A 14 5.31 8.48 5.82
C LEU A 14 6.55 8.99 5.08
N GLN A 15 7.00 10.23 5.31
CA GLN A 15 8.18 10.81 4.67
C GLN A 15 9.49 10.23 5.22
N THR A 16 9.53 9.92 6.52
CA THR A 16 10.72 9.47 7.23
C THR A 16 10.92 7.96 7.20
N SER A 17 9.90 7.19 6.78
CA SER A 17 9.96 5.74 6.70
C SER A 17 10.90 5.22 5.60
N ASP A 18 11.80 4.30 5.96
CA ASP A 18 12.70 3.63 5.01
C ASP A 18 12.04 2.47 4.26
N VAL A 19 11.07 1.80 4.90
CA VAL A 19 10.28 0.69 4.34
C VAL A 19 8.83 0.92 4.71
N LEU A 20 7.91 0.66 3.77
CA LEU A 20 6.48 0.75 4.02
C LEU A 20 5.84 -0.64 3.95
N VAL A 21 4.99 -0.97 4.92
CA VAL A 21 4.20 -2.21 4.92
C VAL A 21 2.73 -1.85 5.13
N LEU A 22 1.88 -2.19 4.18
CA LEU A 22 0.45 -1.96 4.21
C LEU A 22 -0.29 -3.30 4.29
N SER A 23 -1.26 -3.40 5.20
CA SER A 23 -2.25 -4.47 5.18
C SER A 23 -3.54 -3.94 4.57
N VAL A 24 -4.00 -4.59 3.51
CA VAL A 24 -5.13 -4.11 2.70
C VAL A 24 -6.16 -5.23 2.56
N PRO A 25 -7.07 -5.39 3.53
CA PRO A 25 -8.21 -6.27 3.37
C PRO A 25 -9.21 -5.70 2.36
N ILE A 26 -9.69 -6.55 1.45
CA ILE A 26 -10.77 -6.24 0.53
C ILE A 26 -12.09 -6.41 1.27
N TYR A 27 -12.77 -5.31 1.52
CA TYR A 27 -14.13 -5.29 2.07
C TYR A 27 -15.07 -4.71 1.03
N ASN A 28 -16.08 -5.50 0.64
CA ASN A 28 -17.10 -5.10 -0.33
C ASN A 28 -16.48 -4.46 -1.59
N PHE A 29 -15.50 -5.13 -2.20
CA PHE A 29 -14.82 -4.72 -3.44
C PHE A 29 -13.99 -3.43 -3.33
N SER A 30 -13.67 -2.98 -2.12
CA SER A 30 -12.87 -1.76 -1.92
C SER A 30 -11.89 -1.89 -0.75
N VAL A 31 -11.08 -0.83 -0.56
CA VAL A 31 -10.22 -0.66 0.61
C VAL A 31 -11.06 -0.38 1.86
N PRO A 32 -10.53 -0.66 3.07
CA PRO A 32 -11.20 -0.27 4.31
C PRO A 32 -11.37 1.24 4.40
N ALA A 33 -12.48 1.69 5.00
CA ALA A 33 -12.76 3.11 5.18
C ALA A 33 -11.64 3.85 5.93
N THR A 34 -11.01 3.20 6.90
CA THR A 34 -9.87 3.75 7.65
C THR A 34 -8.63 3.94 6.77
N LEU A 35 -8.35 3.03 5.84
CA LEU A 35 -7.25 3.19 4.89
C LEU A 35 -7.54 4.35 3.93
N LYS A 36 -8.77 4.48 3.44
CA LYS A 36 -9.15 5.63 2.62
C LYS A 36 -9.02 6.95 3.39
N ALA A 37 -9.44 7.00 4.65
CA ALA A 37 -9.29 8.17 5.49
C ALA A 37 -7.81 8.51 5.75
N TYR A 38 -6.95 7.51 5.95
CA TYR A 38 -5.50 7.71 6.04
C TYR A 38 -4.95 8.31 4.75
N ILE A 39 -5.31 7.76 3.58
CA ILE A 39 -4.90 8.29 2.28
C ILE A 39 -5.29 9.76 2.15
N ASP A 40 -6.52 10.13 2.52
CA ASP A 40 -7.00 11.53 2.46
C ASP A 40 -6.22 12.47 3.37
N LEU A 41 -5.61 11.96 4.45
CA LEU A 41 -4.79 12.76 5.37
C LEU A 41 -3.35 12.93 4.88
N VAL A 42 -2.82 11.97 4.11
CA VAL A 42 -1.43 12.03 3.62
C VAL A 42 -1.32 12.53 2.19
N ASP A 43 -2.38 12.47 1.39
CA ASP A 43 -2.42 12.96 0.02
C ASP A 43 -2.67 14.48 -0.03
N ARG A 44 -1.59 15.27 0.01
CA ARG A 44 -1.62 16.72 0.24
C ARG A 44 -0.82 17.49 -0.78
N ALA A 45 -1.51 18.38 -1.50
CA ALA A 45 -0.91 19.26 -2.49
C ALA A 45 0.12 20.20 -1.85
N GLY A 46 1.30 20.28 -2.46
CA GLY A 46 2.45 21.03 -1.97
C GLY A 46 3.23 20.35 -0.85
N VAL A 47 2.79 19.17 -0.38
CA VAL A 47 3.41 18.44 0.74
C VAL A 47 3.89 17.06 0.31
N THR A 48 3.01 16.21 -0.20
CA THR A 48 3.32 14.84 -0.65
C THR A 48 3.14 14.64 -2.15
N PHE A 49 2.46 15.57 -2.82
CA PHE A 49 2.47 15.71 -4.27
C PHE A 49 2.38 17.19 -4.68
N ARG A 50 2.63 17.49 -5.95
CA ARG A 50 2.33 18.80 -6.56
C ARG A 50 1.88 18.64 -8.01
N TYR A 51 1.21 19.65 -8.57
CA TYR A 51 0.94 19.70 -10.01
C TYR A 51 2.10 20.38 -10.75
N GLY A 52 2.63 19.72 -11.78
CA GLY A 52 3.60 20.26 -12.74
C GLY A 52 2.99 20.39 -14.13
N GLU A 53 3.80 20.86 -15.10
CA GLU A 53 3.35 21.11 -16.47
C GLU A 53 2.78 19.86 -17.18
N ASN A 54 3.27 18.67 -16.82
CA ASN A 54 2.85 17.39 -17.40
C ASN A 54 1.89 16.60 -16.49
N GLY A 55 1.29 17.24 -15.49
CA GLY A 55 0.39 16.60 -14.53
C GLY A 55 1.00 16.45 -13.12
N PRO A 56 0.41 15.60 -12.27
CA PRO A 56 0.84 15.44 -10.88
C PRO A 56 2.24 14.81 -10.77
N VAL A 57 3.00 15.24 -9.76
CA VAL A 57 4.33 14.75 -9.42
C VAL A 57 4.34 14.44 -7.93
N GLY A 58 4.58 13.18 -7.59
CA GLY A 58 4.80 12.73 -6.21
C GLY A 58 6.08 13.32 -5.61
N LEU A 59 6.04 13.63 -4.31
CA LEU A 59 7.15 14.24 -3.58
C LEU A 59 7.79 13.32 -2.54
N LEU A 60 7.21 12.13 -2.32
CA LEU A 60 7.81 11.14 -1.43
C LEU A 60 9.00 10.47 -2.11
N LYS A 61 10.04 10.17 -1.32
CA LYS A 61 11.16 9.34 -1.76
C LYS A 61 10.65 7.91 -1.99
N ASP A 62 10.97 7.35 -3.16
CA ASP A 62 10.69 5.95 -3.44
C ASP A 62 11.47 5.02 -2.49
N ARG A 63 10.86 3.89 -2.18
CA ARG A 63 11.35 2.93 -1.19
C ARG A 63 10.63 1.61 -1.32
N LYS A 64 11.26 0.56 -0.82
CA LYS A 64 10.66 -0.76 -0.79
C LYS A 64 9.34 -0.73 -0.01
N THR A 65 8.27 -1.10 -0.68
CA THR A 65 6.91 -1.08 -0.15
C THR A 65 6.24 -2.43 -0.34
N TYR A 66 5.69 -2.97 0.73
CA TYR A 66 4.95 -4.23 0.73
C TYR A 66 3.47 -3.97 0.95
N VAL A 67 2.63 -4.55 0.10
CA VAL A 67 1.17 -4.47 0.22
C VAL A 67 0.63 -5.88 0.38
N VAL A 68 0.27 -6.25 1.61
CA VAL A 68 -0.35 -7.54 1.92
C VAL A 68 -1.84 -7.42 1.67
N VAL A 69 -2.32 -8.04 0.60
CA VAL A 69 -3.74 -8.03 0.24
C VAL A 69 -4.42 -9.25 0.82
N THR A 70 -5.50 -9.03 1.56
CA THR A 70 -6.33 -10.12 2.11
C THR A 70 -7.75 -10.05 1.57
N SER A 71 -8.36 -11.20 1.33
CA SER A 71 -9.75 -11.25 0.88
C SER A 71 -10.40 -12.55 1.33
N GLY A 72 -11.74 -12.56 1.42
CA GLY A 72 -12.48 -13.79 1.64
C GLY A 72 -12.51 -14.69 0.39
N GLY A 73 -12.52 -14.11 -0.80
CA GLY A 73 -12.71 -14.88 -2.05
C GLY A 73 -12.28 -14.21 -3.35
N ILE A 74 -11.70 -13.01 -3.31
CA ILE A 74 -11.19 -12.33 -4.51
C ILE A 74 -9.69 -12.61 -4.62
N PRO A 75 -9.24 -13.40 -5.60
CA PRO A 75 -7.81 -13.61 -5.84
C PRO A 75 -7.13 -12.30 -6.24
N LEU A 76 -5.93 -12.04 -5.71
CA LEU A 76 -5.08 -10.92 -6.11
C LEU A 76 -4.81 -10.99 -7.62
N GLY A 77 -4.98 -9.87 -8.32
CA GLY A 77 -4.76 -9.75 -9.76
C GLY A 77 -5.84 -10.37 -10.65
N SER A 78 -6.95 -10.85 -10.07
CA SER A 78 -8.12 -11.25 -10.85
C SER A 78 -8.88 -10.06 -11.43
N ASP A 79 -9.79 -10.30 -12.38
CA ASP A 79 -10.65 -9.25 -12.94
C ASP A 79 -11.58 -8.57 -11.92
N PHE A 80 -11.70 -9.13 -10.71
CA PHE A 80 -12.49 -8.58 -9.60
C PHE A 80 -11.63 -7.86 -8.54
N ASP A 81 -10.32 -7.78 -8.75
CA ASP A 81 -9.39 -7.09 -7.86
C ASP A 81 -9.21 -5.62 -8.26
N ASP A 82 -10.22 -4.82 -7.95
CA ASP A 82 -10.18 -3.36 -8.11
C ASP A 82 -9.27 -2.69 -7.06
N VAL A 83 -8.93 -3.41 -5.98
CA VAL A 83 -8.22 -2.86 -4.81
C VAL A 83 -6.73 -2.73 -5.07
N SER A 84 -6.07 -3.75 -5.62
CA SER A 84 -4.62 -3.68 -5.86
C SER A 84 -4.27 -2.60 -6.87
N GLY A 85 -5.10 -2.42 -7.91
CA GLY A 85 -4.98 -1.35 -8.89
C GLY A 85 -5.10 0.04 -8.25
N TYR A 86 -6.13 0.25 -7.42
CA TYR A 86 -6.33 1.50 -6.69
C TYR A 86 -5.14 1.83 -5.78
N VAL A 87 -4.68 0.88 -4.97
CA VAL A 87 -3.54 1.10 -4.05
C VAL A 87 -2.26 1.41 -4.82
N ARG A 88 -2.00 0.68 -5.92
CA ARG A 88 -0.84 0.96 -6.80
C ARG A 88 -0.90 2.37 -7.37
N GLN A 89 -2.08 2.82 -7.81
CA GLN A 89 -2.28 4.16 -8.35
C GLN A 89 -2.01 5.24 -7.29
N VAL A 90 -2.53 5.09 -6.06
CA VAL A 90 -2.31 6.04 -4.96
C VAL A 90 -0.83 6.12 -4.60
N LEU A 91 -0.16 4.97 -4.43
CA LEU A 91 1.27 4.95 -4.11
C LEU A 91 2.11 5.60 -5.21
N ALA A 92 1.85 5.27 -6.48
CA ALA A 92 2.55 5.87 -7.62
C ALA A 92 2.29 7.39 -7.71
N PHE A 93 1.08 7.85 -7.41
CA PHE A 93 0.74 9.27 -7.37
C PHE A 93 1.57 10.04 -6.34
N LEU A 94 1.85 9.43 -5.19
CA LEU A 94 2.68 10.00 -4.14
C LEU A 94 4.20 9.85 -4.40
N GLY A 95 4.59 9.11 -5.44
CA GLY A 95 5.99 8.87 -5.84
C GLY A 95 6.59 7.55 -5.38
N ILE A 96 5.78 6.63 -4.85
CA ILE A 96 6.20 5.30 -4.39
C ILE A 96 5.91 4.29 -5.50
N THR A 97 6.96 3.70 -6.07
CA THR A 97 6.86 2.80 -7.23
C THR A 97 7.48 1.43 -7.04
N ASP A 98 8.43 1.27 -6.11
CA ASP A 98 8.94 -0.04 -5.69
C ASP A 98 7.95 -0.76 -4.77
N VAL A 99 6.88 -1.30 -5.36
CA VAL A 99 5.76 -1.92 -4.65
C VAL A 99 5.64 -3.41 -4.97
N GLU A 100 5.73 -4.23 -3.93
CA GLU A 100 5.51 -5.67 -3.97
C GLU A 100 4.19 -6.03 -3.31
N PHE A 101 3.34 -6.77 -4.03
CA PHE A 101 2.06 -7.22 -3.50
C PHE A 101 2.19 -8.66 -3.01
N VAL A 102 1.77 -8.89 -1.78
CA VAL A 102 1.77 -10.20 -1.12
C VAL A 102 0.33 -10.71 -1.06
N ALA A 103 0.11 -11.91 -1.59
CA ALA A 103 -1.19 -12.56 -1.64
C ALA A 103 -1.47 -13.31 -0.34
N ALA A 104 -2.45 -12.84 0.42
CA ALA A 104 -3.08 -13.52 1.55
C ALA A 104 -4.61 -13.57 1.33
N ASP A 105 -5.01 -13.87 0.09
CA ASP A 105 -6.39 -13.85 -0.38
C ASP A 105 -7.11 -15.20 -0.24
N GLN A 106 -8.41 -15.24 -0.57
CA GLN A 106 -9.24 -16.45 -0.53
C GLN A 106 -9.30 -17.15 0.85
N LEU A 107 -9.22 -16.37 1.92
CA LEU A 107 -9.22 -16.85 3.31
C LEU A 107 -10.50 -17.62 3.68
N ALA A 108 -11.63 -17.38 3.03
CA ALA A 108 -12.85 -18.14 3.32
C ALA A 108 -12.85 -19.54 2.66
N ARG A 109 -11.95 -19.78 1.70
CA ARG A 109 -11.79 -21.06 1.02
C ARG A 109 -10.77 -21.96 1.71
N ASP A 110 -9.57 -21.44 1.93
CA ASP A 110 -8.47 -22.17 2.57
C ASP A 110 -7.55 -21.20 3.33
N PRO A 111 -7.85 -20.92 4.61
CA PRO A 111 -7.05 -19.99 5.40
C PRO A 111 -5.59 -20.43 5.57
N GLU A 112 -5.33 -21.74 5.66
CA GLU A 112 -3.99 -22.27 5.91
C GLU A 112 -3.11 -22.09 4.68
N ALA A 113 -3.63 -22.48 3.51
CA ALA A 113 -2.93 -22.26 2.24
C ALA A 113 -2.66 -20.78 1.98
N ALA A 114 -3.64 -19.90 2.20
CA ALA A 114 -3.48 -18.46 2.02
C ALA A 114 -2.36 -17.87 2.90
N VAL A 115 -2.32 -18.26 4.18
CA VAL A 115 -1.26 -17.82 5.12
C VAL A 115 0.09 -18.41 4.73
N MET A 116 0.15 -19.66 4.28
CA MET A 116 1.37 -20.28 3.79
C MET A 116 1.95 -19.55 2.57
N THR A 117 1.11 -19.25 1.57
CA THR A 117 1.52 -18.48 0.38
C THR A 117 2.09 -17.11 0.77
N ALA A 118 1.40 -16.37 1.62
CA ALA A 118 1.86 -15.07 2.09
C ALA A 118 3.22 -15.16 2.82
N ARG A 119 3.38 -16.15 3.70
CA ARG A 119 4.63 -16.39 4.43
C ARG A 119 5.78 -16.75 3.50
N GLN A 120 5.53 -17.56 2.48
CA GLN A 120 6.54 -17.91 1.49
C GLN A 120 7.02 -16.67 0.74
N GLN A 121 6.08 -15.87 0.21
CA GLN A 121 6.41 -14.63 -0.51
C GLN A 121 7.21 -13.67 0.37
N ILE A 122 6.76 -13.44 1.62
CA ILE A 122 7.49 -12.61 2.58
C ILE A 122 8.91 -13.15 2.83
N GLY A 123 9.07 -14.47 2.95
CA GLY A 123 10.38 -15.10 3.10
C GLY A 123 11.31 -14.79 1.92
N GLU A 124 10.82 -14.95 0.69
CA GLU A 124 11.55 -14.63 -0.53
C GLU A 124 11.91 -13.13 -0.61
N SER A 125 11.00 -12.23 -0.19
CA SER A 125 11.29 -10.80 -0.15
C SER A 125 12.36 -10.44 0.89
N LEU A 126 12.35 -11.10 2.05
CA LEU A 126 13.33 -10.87 3.11
C LEU A 126 14.74 -11.28 2.67
N GLU A 127 14.88 -12.36 1.91
CA GLU A 127 16.17 -12.76 1.33
C GLU A 127 16.70 -11.69 0.37
N GLN A 128 15.83 -11.07 -0.45
CA GLN A 128 16.23 -10.00 -1.36
C GLN A 128 16.68 -8.73 -0.61
N VAL A 129 16.00 -8.38 0.48
CA VAL A 129 16.40 -7.25 1.34
C VAL A 129 17.74 -7.52 2.02
N ALA A 130 17.96 -8.75 2.51
CA ALA A 130 19.21 -9.12 3.18
C ALA A 130 20.44 -9.14 2.26
N VAL A 131 20.26 -9.30 0.94
CA VAL A 131 21.34 -9.26 -0.06
C VAL A 131 21.64 -7.83 -0.55
N ALA A 132 20.71 -6.89 -0.37
CA ALA A 132 20.82 -5.50 -0.82
C ALA A 132 21.46 -4.54 0.21
N VAL A 133 21.78 -5.04 1.41
CA VAL A 133 22.45 -4.31 2.51
C VAL A 133 23.87 -4.84 2.70
#